data_AF-A0A971VKT5-F1
#
_entry.id   AF-A0A971VKT5-F1
#
_cell.length_a   1.000
_cell.length_b   1.000
_cell.length_c   1.000
_cell.angle_alpha   90.00
_cell.angle_beta   90.00
_cell.angle_gamma   90.00
#
_symmetry.space_group_name_H-M   'P 1'
#
loop_
_entity.id
_entity.type
_entity.pdbx_description
1 polymer ?
#
loop_
_entity_poly.entity_id
_entity_poly.type
_entity_poly.pdbx_seq_one_letter_code
_entity_poly.pdbx_strand_id
1 'polypeptide(L)'
;MPYPGKPDLILRSFEPVVNNKSRVLILGTMPGAESLRQQQYYAHSRNLFWPFLYGIFDEKPEPEYDKRIEFLKKKNIALWDVYKSCRRTGSLDSNITDEVPNDVAGLLDKYPNIKYVFCNGGTAEKHFKRHVLPNVKRGIFYMRLPSTSPANASIPPERKMQMWLSVRHTLENRIRYKSAAVTLLGDITVLADDELVTDIFLPGSEMRYDNFAVFSGNDVSEQAREQIEEYFERKRKEFDIPFEVQGTPFEKRVYDTLLKVPYGCTITYGELAEAAGNRNAARAVGQAMRKNRLPLVVPCHRVIGSAGKNIGFMGVRGNPVQNILLELESS
;
A
#
# COMPACT_ATOMS: atom_id res chain seq x y z
N MET A 1 4.60 -30.17 42.67
CA MET A 1 5.96 -30.06 42.09
C MET A 1 5.85 -29.44 40.72
N PRO A 2 6.56 -28.34 40.42
CA PRO A 2 6.56 -27.75 39.09
C PRO A 2 7.35 -28.65 38.14
N TYR A 3 6.82 -28.88 36.93
CA TYR A 3 7.59 -29.50 35.84
C TYR A 3 8.78 -28.59 35.49
N PRO A 4 10.03 -29.07 35.53
CA PRO A 4 11.16 -28.31 35.02
C PRO A 4 11.12 -28.40 33.49
N GLY A 5 10.49 -27.43 32.84
CA GLY A 5 10.63 -27.27 31.39
C GLY A 5 12.10 -27.03 31.08
N LYS A 6 12.75 -27.99 30.41
CA LYS A 6 14.17 -27.94 30.05
C LYS A 6 14.49 -26.60 29.35
N PRO A 7 15.29 -25.70 29.96
CA PRO A 7 15.72 -24.45 29.35
C PRO A 7 16.71 -24.63 28.17
N ASP A 8 17.02 -25.89 27.80
CA ASP A 8 18.14 -26.23 26.92
C ASP A 8 17.80 -26.66 25.49
N LEU A 9 16.52 -26.71 25.11
CA LEU A 9 16.19 -27.09 23.73
C LEU A 9 16.25 -25.88 22.79
N ILE A 10 17.27 -25.86 21.94
CA ILE A 10 17.35 -24.93 20.80
C ILE A 10 16.30 -25.36 19.78
N LEU A 11 15.31 -24.49 19.56
CA LEU A 11 14.30 -24.63 18.51
C LEU A 11 14.92 -24.21 17.18
N ARG A 12 14.52 -24.87 16.10
CA ARG A 12 14.97 -24.56 14.72
C ARG A 12 13.74 -24.38 13.83
N SER A 13 13.76 -23.34 13.00
CA SER A 13 12.76 -23.13 11.95
C SER A 13 12.97 -24.13 10.80
N PHE A 14 11.99 -24.19 9.90
CA PHE A 14 12.03 -25.02 8.70
C PHE A 14 12.79 -24.32 7.56
N GLU A 15 13.10 -25.08 6.52
CA GLU A 15 13.61 -24.55 5.26
C GLU A 15 12.55 -23.69 4.54
N PRO A 16 12.96 -22.68 3.75
CA PRO A 16 12.03 -21.82 3.03
C PRO A 16 11.22 -22.62 2.00
N VAL A 17 9.91 -22.42 2.01
CA VAL A 17 9.04 -22.87 0.92
C VAL A 17 9.10 -21.82 -0.17
N VAL A 18 9.78 -22.10 -1.27
CA VAL A 18 10.02 -21.13 -2.35
C VAL A 18 10.27 -21.83 -3.69
N ASN A 19 10.03 -21.14 -4.80
CA ASN A 19 10.48 -21.56 -6.13
C ASN A 19 10.83 -20.32 -7.00
N ASN A 20 11.34 -20.55 -8.21
CA ASN A 20 11.73 -19.46 -9.13
C ASN A 20 10.54 -18.60 -9.61
N LYS A 21 9.29 -19.05 -9.42
CA LYS A 21 8.09 -18.28 -9.79
C LYS A 21 7.54 -17.47 -8.62
N SER A 22 8.07 -17.63 -7.40
CA SER A 22 7.63 -16.89 -6.22
C SER A 22 7.76 -15.38 -6.44
N ARG A 23 6.67 -14.64 -6.17
CA ARG A 23 6.59 -13.18 -6.30
C ARG A 23 6.43 -12.47 -4.96
N VAL A 24 5.82 -13.16 -4.01
CA VAL A 24 5.53 -12.69 -2.66
C VAL A 24 6.23 -13.60 -1.67
N LEU A 25 6.83 -13.04 -0.63
CA LEU A 25 7.34 -13.78 0.53
C LEU A 25 6.52 -13.42 1.77
N ILE A 26 5.98 -14.42 2.45
CA ILE A 26 5.37 -14.25 3.77
C ILE A 26 6.38 -14.69 4.83
N LEU A 27 6.64 -13.82 5.81
CA LEU A 27 7.56 -14.05 6.91
C LEU A 27 6.80 -14.20 8.24
N GLY A 28 6.90 -15.37 8.84
CA GLY A 28 6.60 -15.61 10.24
C GLY A 28 7.78 -15.26 11.17
N THR A 29 7.59 -15.46 12.47
CA THR A 29 8.65 -15.26 13.47
C THR A 29 9.47 -16.52 13.71
N MET A 30 8.86 -17.49 14.36
CA MET A 30 9.42 -18.80 14.70
C MET A 30 8.24 -19.76 14.82
N PRO A 31 8.29 -20.96 14.21
CA PRO A 31 7.16 -21.88 14.24
C PRO A 31 6.71 -22.18 15.67
N GLY A 32 5.40 -22.25 15.90
CA GLY A 32 4.83 -22.58 17.21
C GLY A 32 5.19 -24.00 17.66
N ALA A 33 4.95 -24.32 18.93
CA ALA A 33 5.26 -25.64 19.48
C ALA A 33 4.59 -26.78 18.68
N GLU A 34 3.32 -26.60 18.30
CA GLU A 34 2.58 -27.58 17.50
C GLU A 34 3.15 -27.74 16.08
N SER A 35 3.56 -26.62 15.48
CA SER A 35 4.23 -26.63 14.18
C SER A 35 5.52 -27.43 14.22
N LEU A 36 6.37 -27.17 15.21
CA LEU A 36 7.64 -27.89 15.40
C LEU A 36 7.40 -29.38 15.67
N ARG A 37 6.37 -29.73 16.44
CA ARG A 37 6.00 -31.14 16.70
C ARG A 37 5.61 -31.88 15.42
N GLN A 38 4.79 -31.25 14.57
CA GLN A 38 4.30 -31.87 13.33
C GLN A 38 5.23 -31.68 12.13
N GLN A 39 6.27 -30.86 12.25
CA GLN A 39 7.10 -30.40 11.13
C GLN A 39 6.28 -29.70 10.03
N GLN A 40 5.32 -28.87 10.45
CA GLN A 40 4.37 -28.19 9.56
C GLN A 40 4.20 -26.73 9.94
N TYR A 41 4.30 -25.83 8.95
CA TYR A 41 3.95 -24.42 9.12
C TYR A 41 2.50 -24.26 9.60
N TYR A 42 2.33 -23.47 10.66
CA TYR A 42 1.03 -23.12 11.23
C TYR A 42 0.09 -24.31 11.55
N ALA A 43 0.62 -25.40 12.12
CA ALA A 43 -0.10 -26.65 12.38
C ALA A 43 -1.17 -26.56 13.48
N HIS A 44 -1.08 -25.56 14.35
CA HIS A 44 -2.04 -25.39 15.44
C HIS A 44 -3.43 -25.08 14.88
N SER A 45 -4.45 -25.87 15.24
CA SER A 45 -5.81 -25.82 14.66
C SER A 45 -6.51 -24.45 14.73
N ARG A 46 -6.24 -23.67 15.80
CA ARG A 46 -6.77 -22.30 15.94
C ARG A 46 -5.98 -21.24 15.17
N ASN A 47 -4.86 -21.58 14.51
CA ASN A 47 -4.08 -20.61 13.74
C ASN A 47 -4.81 -20.29 12.42
N LEU A 48 -4.97 -18.99 12.14
CA LEU A 48 -5.77 -18.52 11.01
C LEU A 48 -4.97 -18.45 9.70
N PHE A 49 -3.70 -18.84 9.66
CA PHE A 49 -2.86 -18.71 8.47
C PHE A 49 -3.45 -19.46 7.26
N TRP A 50 -3.73 -20.76 7.40
CA TRP A 50 -4.27 -21.54 6.31
C TRP A 50 -5.69 -21.09 5.92
N PRO A 51 -6.64 -20.89 6.87
CA PRO A 51 -7.94 -20.30 6.55
C PRO A 51 -7.87 -18.96 5.81
N PHE A 52 -6.96 -18.06 6.22
CA PHE A 52 -6.79 -16.76 5.55
C PHE A 52 -6.18 -16.91 4.17
N LEU A 53 -5.08 -17.66 4.07
CA LEU A 53 -4.36 -17.83 2.81
C LEU A 53 -5.23 -18.45 1.72
N TYR A 54 -6.06 -19.45 2.06
CA TYR A 54 -7.01 -20.02 1.10
C TYR A 54 -8.22 -19.10 0.89
N GLY A 55 -8.73 -18.50 1.97
CA GLY A 55 -9.90 -17.64 1.94
C GLY A 55 -9.72 -16.39 1.09
N ILE A 56 -8.51 -15.81 1.01
CA ILE A 56 -8.26 -14.69 0.09
C ILE A 56 -8.45 -15.08 -1.38
N PHE A 57 -8.37 -16.37 -1.72
CA PHE A 57 -8.64 -16.91 -3.06
C PHE A 57 -10.01 -17.58 -3.19
N ASP A 58 -10.88 -17.43 -2.19
CA ASP A 58 -12.20 -18.06 -2.16
C ASP A 58 -12.14 -19.60 -2.16
N GLU A 59 -11.04 -20.17 -1.65
CA GLU A 59 -10.80 -21.62 -1.56
C GLU A 59 -10.81 -22.10 -0.09
N LYS A 60 -10.84 -23.43 0.12
CA LYS A 60 -10.77 -24.04 1.47
C LYS A 60 -9.42 -24.72 1.68
N PRO A 61 -8.84 -24.69 2.90
CA PRO A 61 -7.57 -25.34 3.17
C PRO A 61 -7.60 -26.85 2.88
N GLU A 62 -6.61 -27.32 2.12
CA GLU A 62 -6.41 -28.74 1.88
C GLU A 62 -6.13 -29.50 3.20
N PRO A 63 -6.61 -30.74 3.37
CA PRO A 63 -6.36 -31.52 4.58
C PRO A 63 -4.89 -31.94 4.68
N GLU A 64 -4.28 -32.38 3.59
CA GLU A 64 -2.86 -32.77 3.58
C GLU A 64 -1.92 -31.56 3.51
N TYR A 65 -0.87 -31.58 4.34
CA TYR A 65 0.10 -30.48 4.40
C TYR A 65 0.85 -30.29 3.08
N ASP A 66 1.24 -31.36 2.40
CA ASP A 66 1.97 -31.28 1.13
C ASP A 66 1.14 -30.56 0.05
N LYS A 67 -0.19 -30.76 0.06
CA LYS A 67 -1.12 -30.04 -0.82
C LYS A 67 -1.19 -28.55 -0.49
N ARG A 68 -1.04 -28.16 0.77
CA ARG A 68 -0.88 -26.75 1.16
C ARG A 68 0.43 -26.13 0.68
N ILE A 69 1.51 -26.90 0.66
CA ILE A 69 2.79 -26.45 0.11
C ILE A 69 2.73 -26.33 -1.43
N GLU A 70 2.09 -27.29 -2.11
CA GLU A 70 1.80 -27.19 -3.56
C GLU A 70 0.95 -25.96 -3.87
N PHE A 71 -0.06 -25.67 -3.05
CA PHE A 71 -0.90 -24.48 -3.19
C PHE A 71 -0.08 -23.18 -3.13
N LEU A 72 0.80 -23.02 -2.13
CA LEU A 72 1.71 -21.87 -2.02
C LEU A 72 2.54 -21.69 -3.31
N LYS A 73 3.16 -22.78 -3.78
CA LYS A 73 3.97 -22.78 -5.00
C LYS A 73 3.16 -22.43 -6.24
N LYS A 74 1.92 -22.94 -6.36
CA LYS A 74 0.99 -22.65 -7.46
C LYS A 74 0.55 -21.19 -7.48
N LYS A 75 0.35 -20.58 -6.31
CA LYS A 75 -0.04 -19.17 -6.16
C LYS A 75 1.18 -18.21 -6.17
N ASN A 76 2.39 -18.71 -6.42
CA ASN A 76 3.64 -17.92 -6.43
C ASN A 76 3.95 -17.25 -5.08
N ILE A 77 3.61 -17.92 -3.98
CA ILE A 77 3.84 -17.45 -2.61
C ILE A 77 4.99 -18.26 -2.01
N ALA A 78 6.01 -17.56 -1.54
CA ALA A 78 7.04 -18.10 -0.69
C ALA A 78 6.66 -17.94 0.79
N LEU A 79 7.09 -18.88 1.63
CA LEU A 79 6.85 -18.86 3.07
C LEU A 79 8.14 -19.20 3.80
N TRP A 80 8.49 -18.40 4.80
CA TRP A 80 9.59 -18.68 5.71
C TRP A 80 9.38 -17.97 7.06
N ASP A 81 10.39 -18.05 7.92
CA ASP A 81 10.43 -17.32 9.19
C ASP A 81 11.69 -16.46 9.29
N VAL A 82 11.62 -15.42 10.12
CA VAL A 82 12.77 -14.53 10.36
C VAL A 82 13.86 -15.17 11.22
N TYR A 83 13.52 -16.10 12.12
CA TYR A 83 14.50 -16.75 12.99
C TYR A 83 14.82 -18.16 12.52
N LYS A 84 16.12 -18.44 12.35
CA LYS A 84 16.68 -19.76 12.08
C LYS A 84 16.60 -20.67 13.29
N SER A 85 16.98 -20.15 14.45
CA SER A 85 16.92 -20.86 15.72
C SER A 85 16.73 -19.90 16.87
N CYS A 86 16.18 -20.40 17.99
CA CYS A 86 16.10 -19.64 19.23
C CYS A 86 15.89 -20.59 20.42
N ARG A 87 15.91 -20.05 21.64
CA ARG A 87 15.27 -20.65 22.81
C ARG A 87 13.90 -20.01 23.01
N ARG A 88 12.91 -20.80 23.41
CA ARG A 88 11.57 -20.28 23.73
C ARG A 88 10.83 -21.19 24.69
N THR A 89 10.32 -20.62 25.78
CA THR A 89 9.36 -21.31 26.66
C THR A 89 7.94 -21.07 26.15
N GLY A 90 7.23 -22.16 25.83
CA GLY A 90 5.89 -22.09 25.24
C GLY A 90 5.91 -21.65 23.77
N SER A 91 4.87 -20.94 23.33
CA SER A 91 4.67 -20.56 21.92
C SER A 91 4.58 -19.05 21.67
N LEU A 92 4.79 -18.21 22.69
CA LEU A 92 4.69 -16.76 22.56
C LEU A 92 6.02 -16.15 22.13
N ASP A 93 5.96 -15.21 21.18
CA ASP A 93 7.14 -14.51 20.68
C ASP A 93 7.85 -13.68 21.77
N SER A 94 7.11 -13.21 22.78
CA SER A 94 7.68 -12.49 23.94
C SER A 94 8.65 -13.33 24.78
N ASN A 95 8.64 -14.65 24.61
CA ASN A 95 9.45 -15.60 25.37
C ASN A 95 10.66 -16.09 24.55
N ILE A 96 10.92 -15.51 23.38
CA ILE A 96 12.07 -15.84 22.53
C ILE A 96 13.33 -15.21 23.12
N THR A 97 14.40 -15.99 23.23
CA THR A 97 15.75 -15.55 23.59
C THR A 97 16.78 -16.29 22.75
N ASP A 98 18.03 -15.82 22.72
CA ASP A 98 19.15 -16.40 21.96
C ASP A 98 18.81 -16.63 20.48
N GLU A 99 18.12 -15.67 19.88
CA GLU A 99 17.69 -15.77 18.49
C GLU A 99 18.86 -15.67 17.51
N VAL A 100 18.85 -16.56 16.53
CA VAL A 100 19.73 -16.53 15.36
C VAL A 100 18.86 -16.27 14.14
N PRO A 101 19.12 -15.22 13.36
CA PRO A 101 18.32 -14.87 12.19
C PRO A 101 18.52 -15.87 11.04
N ASN A 102 17.48 -16.04 10.21
CA ASN A 102 17.62 -16.62 8.88
C ASN A 102 18.23 -15.61 7.91
N ASP A 103 18.94 -16.10 6.89
CA ASP A 103 19.47 -15.26 5.80
C ASP A 103 18.39 -14.95 4.77
N VAL A 104 17.44 -14.11 5.17
CA VAL A 104 16.34 -13.66 4.30
C VAL A 104 16.86 -12.77 3.17
N ALA A 105 17.93 -12.00 3.40
CA ALA A 105 18.53 -11.16 2.36
C ALA A 105 19.12 -12.03 1.23
N GLY A 106 19.91 -13.05 1.58
CA GLY A 106 20.43 -14.02 0.61
C GLY A 106 19.32 -14.79 -0.11
N LEU A 107 18.20 -15.09 0.56
CA LEU A 107 17.02 -15.66 -0.10
C LEU A 107 16.45 -14.70 -1.17
N LEU A 108 16.27 -13.42 -0.83
CA LEU A 108 15.74 -12.42 -1.76
C LEU A 108 16.68 -12.16 -2.94
N ASP A 109 18.00 -12.26 -2.73
CA ASP A 109 18.99 -12.17 -3.81
C ASP A 109 18.94 -13.40 -4.72
N LYS A 110 18.77 -14.60 -4.15
CA LYS A 110 18.62 -15.85 -4.90
C LYS A 110 17.33 -15.91 -5.72
N TYR A 111 16.26 -15.27 -5.25
CA TYR A 111 14.94 -15.26 -5.90
C TYR A 111 14.50 -13.82 -6.26
N PRO A 112 15.06 -13.22 -7.33
CA PRO A 112 14.84 -11.81 -7.67
C PRO A 112 13.39 -11.48 -8.04
N ASN A 113 12.57 -12.48 -8.40
CA ASN A 113 11.15 -12.30 -8.67
C ASN A 113 10.34 -11.90 -7.43
N ILE A 114 10.84 -12.16 -6.23
CA ILE A 114 10.21 -11.74 -4.99
C ILE A 114 10.45 -10.25 -4.80
N LYS A 115 9.43 -9.42 -5.02
CA LYS A 115 9.49 -7.97 -4.81
C LYS A 115 8.76 -7.51 -3.55
N TYR A 116 7.85 -8.34 -3.03
CA TYR A 116 6.94 -7.97 -1.96
C TYR A 116 7.05 -8.93 -0.78
N VAL A 117 7.21 -8.38 0.42
CA VAL A 117 7.37 -9.13 1.67
C VAL A 117 6.24 -8.79 2.65
N PHE A 118 5.48 -9.80 3.06
CA PHE A 118 4.45 -9.65 4.09
C PHE A 118 4.94 -10.21 5.41
N CYS A 119 5.04 -9.36 6.42
CA CYS A 119 5.43 -9.75 7.77
C CYS A 119 4.18 -10.13 8.58
N ASN A 120 4.06 -11.41 8.95
CA ASN A 120 2.96 -11.94 9.76
C ASN A 120 3.14 -11.57 11.24
N GLY A 121 2.83 -10.33 11.59
CA GLY A 121 2.96 -9.78 12.95
C GLY A 121 4.12 -8.79 13.12
N GLY A 122 4.07 -8.04 14.22
CA GLY A 122 5.00 -6.94 14.48
C GLY A 122 6.44 -7.37 14.76
N THR A 123 6.66 -8.56 15.31
CA THR A 123 8.01 -9.09 15.57
C THR A 123 8.73 -9.40 14.26
N ALA A 124 8.04 -10.05 13.31
CA ALA A 124 8.59 -10.33 11.97
C ALA A 124 8.94 -9.02 11.23
N GLU A 125 8.05 -8.01 11.30
CA GLU A 125 8.31 -6.68 10.72
C GLU A 125 9.55 -6.01 11.32
N LYS A 126 9.64 -5.96 12.67
CA LYS A 126 10.77 -5.35 13.36
C LYS A 126 12.10 -6.01 12.95
N HIS A 127 12.11 -7.34 12.88
CA HIS A 127 13.28 -8.07 12.43
C HIS A 127 13.63 -7.76 10.97
N PHE A 128 12.65 -7.83 10.08
CA PHE A 128 12.83 -7.55 8.66
C PHE A 128 13.44 -6.16 8.43
N LYS A 129 12.91 -5.13 9.09
CA LYS A 129 13.43 -3.76 8.99
C LYS A 129 14.86 -3.60 9.51
N ARG A 130 15.21 -4.29 10.60
CA ARG A 130 16.52 -4.14 11.26
C ARG A 130 17.63 -4.95 10.60
N HIS A 131 17.33 -6.16 10.14
CA HIS A 131 18.35 -7.13 9.76
C HIS A 131 18.29 -7.53 8.29
N VAL A 132 17.16 -7.33 7.62
CA VAL A 132 17.00 -7.73 6.21
C VAL A 132 17.10 -6.52 5.29
N LEU A 133 16.24 -5.51 5.46
CA LEU A 133 16.20 -4.32 4.58
C LEU A 133 17.57 -3.65 4.34
N PRO A 134 18.43 -3.43 5.36
CA PRO A 134 19.74 -2.80 5.15
C PRO A 134 20.70 -3.60 4.26
N ASN A 135 20.46 -4.91 4.11
CA ASN A 135 21.32 -5.83 3.36
C ASN A 135 20.78 -6.13 1.96
N VAL A 136 19.57 -5.68 1.62
CA VAL A 136 18.98 -5.87 0.29
C VAL A 136 19.38 -4.69 -0.60
N LYS A 137 20.00 -4.98 -1.76
CA LYS A 137 20.51 -3.95 -2.70
C LYS A 137 19.54 -3.56 -3.82
N ARG A 138 18.28 -3.97 -3.73
CA ARG A 138 17.24 -3.72 -4.73
C ARG A 138 15.94 -3.30 -4.07
N GLY A 139 15.06 -2.67 -4.84
CA GLY A 139 13.72 -2.29 -4.36
C GLY A 139 12.94 -3.51 -3.86
N ILE A 140 12.68 -3.53 -2.56
CA ILE A 140 11.79 -4.49 -1.89
C ILE A 140 10.74 -3.69 -1.14
N PHE A 141 9.49 -4.01 -1.40
CA PHE A 141 8.35 -3.45 -0.71
C PHE A 141 7.89 -4.41 0.38
N TYR A 142 7.49 -3.90 1.53
CA TYR A 142 7.00 -4.73 2.62
C TYR A 142 5.76 -4.17 3.29
N MET A 143 4.97 -5.07 3.88
CA MET A 143 3.76 -4.73 4.61
C MET A 143 3.64 -5.62 5.85
N ARG A 144 3.26 -5.04 6.99
CA ARG A 144 2.87 -5.82 8.16
C ARG A 144 1.41 -6.28 8.03
N LEU A 145 1.21 -7.59 8.12
CA LEU A 145 -0.09 -8.20 8.31
C LEU A 145 -0.36 -8.45 9.80
N PRO A 146 -1.64 -8.47 10.23
CA PRO A 146 -1.98 -8.87 11.58
C PRO A 146 -1.60 -10.33 11.78
N SER A 147 -1.06 -10.66 12.96
CA SER A 147 -0.65 -12.02 13.27
C SER A 147 -1.84 -12.99 13.18
N THR A 148 -1.60 -14.14 12.53
CA THR A 148 -2.54 -15.27 12.44
C THR A 148 -2.56 -16.16 13.68
N SER A 149 -1.68 -15.90 14.64
CA SER A 149 -1.64 -16.61 15.91
C SER A 149 -2.94 -16.39 16.70
N PRO A 150 -3.45 -17.42 17.40
CA PRO A 150 -4.57 -17.27 18.33
C PRO A 150 -4.34 -16.22 19.41
N ALA A 151 -3.07 -15.93 19.75
CA ALA A 151 -2.71 -14.92 20.75
C ALA A 151 -3.07 -13.50 20.31
N ASN A 152 -3.20 -13.24 19.00
CA ASN A 152 -3.53 -11.93 18.47
C ASN A 152 -5.06 -11.73 18.37
N ALA A 153 -5.77 -11.80 19.50
CA ALA A 153 -7.24 -11.74 19.52
C ALA A 153 -7.81 -10.30 19.51
N SER A 154 -6.96 -9.26 19.53
CA SER A 154 -7.38 -7.86 19.58
C SER A 154 -7.99 -7.32 18.28
N ILE A 155 -7.82 -8.03 17.16
CA ILE A 155 -8.38 -7.66 15.85
C ILE A 155 -9.35 -8.77 15.43
N PRO A 156 -10.61 -8.45 15.10
CA PRO A 156 -11.58 -9.44 14.61
C PRO A 156 -11.10 -10.16 13.34
N PRO A 157 -11.39 -11.47 13.17
CA PRO A 157 -10.95 -12.25 12.02
C PRO A 157 -11.32 -11.64 10.67
N GLU A 158 -12.51 -11.05 10.54
CA GLU A 158 -13.02 -10.45 9.31
C GLU A 158 -12.14 -9.27 8.90
N ARG A 159 -11.78 -8.42 9.85
CA ARG A 159 -10.87 -7.29 9.61
C ARG A 159 -9.46 -7.76 9.28
N LYS A 160 -8.99 -8.85 9.89
CA LYS A 160 -7.71 -9.44 9.50
C LYS A 160 -7.75 -9.96 8.07
N MET A 161 -8.81 -10.66 7.69
CA MET A 161 -8.98 -11.17 6.32
C MET A 161 -8.91 -10.04 5.30
N GLN A 162 -9.57 -8.90 5.57
CA GLN A 162 -9.49 -7.71 4.71
C GLN A 162 -8.04 -7.22 4.51
N MET A 163 -7.23 -7.21 5.57
CA MET A 163 -5.81 -6.85 5.45
C MET A 163 -5.01 -7.91 4.66
N TRP A 164 -5.32 -9.19 4.86
CA TRP A 164 -4.68 -10.31 4.17
C TRP A 164 -5.00 -10.36 2.67
N LEU A 165 -6.12 -9.80 2.21
CA LEU A 165 -6.43 -9.65 0.77
C LEU A 165 -5.33 -8.88 0.02
N SER A 166 -4.54 -8.05 0.69
CA SER A 166 -3.36 -7.39 0.11
C SER A 166 -2.38 -8.39 -0.55
N VAL A 167 -2.28 -9.62 -0.04
CA VAL A 167 -1.46 -10.67 -0.67
C VAL A 167 -2.00 -11.02 -2.05
N ARG A 168 -3.32 -11.25 -2.18
CA ARG A 168 -3.97 -11.51 -3.47
C ARG A 168 -3.87 -10.31 -4.39
N HIS A 169 -4.16 -9.10 -3.91
CA HIS A 169 -4.04 -7.88 -4.71
C HIS A 169 -2.64 -7.72 -5.31
N THR A 170 -1.60 -8.00 -4.52
CA THR A 170 -0.21 -8.00 -5.00
C THR A 170 0.03 -9.03 -6.11
N LEU A 171 -0.45 -10.26 -5.93
CA LEU A 171 -0.31 -11.33 -6.92
C LEU A 171 -1.07 -11.04 -8.22
N GLU A 172 -2.16 -10.27 -8.15
CA GLU A 172 -2.97 -9.81 -9.28
C GLU A 172 -2.49 -8.48 -9.87
N ASN A 173 -1.32 -7.96 -9.46
CA ASN A 173 -0.76 -6.68 -9.91
C ASN A 173 -1.64 -5.46 -9.58
N ARG A 174 -2.51 -5.57 -8.58
CA ARG A 174 -3.30 -4.47 -8.02
C ARG A 174 -2.51 -3.81 -6.90
N ILE A 175 -1.48 -3.07 -7.29
CA ILE A 175 -0.49 -2.50 -6.37
C ILE A 175 -0.51 -0.98 -6.47
N ARG A 176 -0.39 -0.29 -5.33
CA ARG A 176 -0.17 1.15 -5.26
C ARG A 176 0.96 1.45 -4.29
N TYR A 177 1.68 2.52 -4.57
CA TYR A 177 2.74 3.08 -3.73
C TYR A 177 2.28 4.41 -3.19
N LYS A 178 2.42 4.57 -1.88
CA LYS A 178 1.93 5.72 -1.15
C LYS A 178 3.08 6.55 -0.62
N SER A 179 3.04 7.84 -0.95
CA SER A 179 3.88 8.89 -0.36
C SER A 179 2.99 9.98 0.21
N ALA A 180 3.48 10.72 1.21
CA ALA A 180 2.72 11.79 1.86
C ALA A 180 3.56 13.05 1.95
N ALA A 181 3.08 14.13 1.35
CA ALA A 181 3.70 15.45 1.39
C ALA A 181 3.12 16.25 2.56
N VAL A 182 3.99 16.82 3.39
CA VAL A 182 3.56 17.70 4.50
C VAL A 182 3.48 19.12 3.96
N THR A 183 2.29 19.72 3.99
CA THR A 183 2.05 21.03 3.36
C THR A 183 1.30 21.99 4.28
N LEU A 184 1.16 23.25 3.86
CA LEU A 184 0.35 24.24 4.59
C LEU A 184 -1.14 23.85 4.70
N LEU A 185 -1.65 23.01 3.78
CA LEU A 185 -3.02 22.49 3.87
C LEU A 185 -3.16 21.33 4.86
N GLY A 186 -2.05 20.73 5.28
CA GLY A 186 -1.96 19.43 5.94
C GLY A 186 -1.35 18.37 5.03
N ASP A 187 -1.46 17.11 5.43
CA ASP A 187 -0.88 15.98 4.69
C ASP A 187 -1.61 15.75 3.35
N ILE A 188 -0.88 15.82 2.25
CA ILE A 188 -1.35 15.45 0.92
C ILE A 188 -0.82 14.06 0.61
N THR A 189 -1.73 13.11 0.36
CA THR A 189 -1.35 11.74 0.01
C THR A 189 -1.29 11.57 -1.50
N VAL A 190 -0.19 11.01 -2.00
CA VAL A 190 -0.01 10.60 -3.39
C VAL A 190 -0.09 9.09 -3.48
N LEU A 191 -0.82 8.58 -4.49
CA LEU A 191 -0.73 7.20 -4.91
C LEU A 191 -0.17 7.12 -6.32
N ALA A 192 0.76 6.19 -6.53
CA ALA A 192 1.27 5.82 -7.83
C ALA A 192 1.17 4.30 -8.05
N ASP A 193 1.19 3.87 -9.30
CA ASP A 193 1.63 2.52 -9.65
C ASP A 193 3.12 2.54 -10.06
N ASP A 194 3.58 1.51 -10.78
CA ASP A 194 4.97 1.43 -11.21
C ASP A 194 5.34 2.50 -12.26
N GLU A 195 4.36 3.14 -12.92
CA GLU A 195 4.58 4.04 -14.06
C GLU A 195 3.99 5.44 -13.84
N LEU A 196 2.79 5.53 -13.24
CA LEU A 196 2.00 6.76 -13.20
C LEU A 196 1.56 7.12 -11.78
N VAL A 197 1.46 8.42 -11.50
CA VAL A 197 0.66 8.94 -10.41
C VAL A 197 -0.82 8.73 -10.75
N THR A 198 -1.52 8.00 -9.88
CA THR A 198 -2.91 7.62 -10.11
C THR A 198 -3.90 8.49 -9.35
N ASP A 199 -3.50 8.98 -8.17
CA ASP A 199 -4.36 9.77 -7.29
C ASP A 199 -3.57 10.75 -6.42
N ILE A 200 -4.16 11.92 -6.17
CA ILE A 200 -3.73 12.89 -5.17
C ILE A 200 -4.91 13.19 -4.26
N PHE A 201 -4.72 12.96 -2.96
CA PHE A 201 -5.72 13.20 -1.94
C PHE A 201 -5.32 14.43 -1.13
N LEU A 202 -6.12 15.48 -1.26
CA LEU A 202 -6.00 16.67 -0.41
C LEU A 202 -6.56 16.37 0.99
N PRO A 203 -6.17 17.13 2.02
CA PRO A 203 -6.66 16.99 3.38
C PRO A 203 -8.19 16.94 3.44
N GLY A 204 -8.72 15.96 4.19
CA GLY A 204 -10.16 15.70 4.29
C GLY A 204 -10.76 14.81 3.21
N SER A 205 -9.97 14.32 2.25
CA SER A 205 -10.45 13.35 1.26
C SER A 205 -10.65 11.96 1.88
N GLU A 206 -11.71 11.25 1.48
CA GLU A 206 -11.84 9.82 1.75
C GLU A 206 -10.87 9.01 0.88
N MET A 207 -10.05 8.17 1.49
CA MET A 207 -9.19 7.21 0.79
C MET A 207 -9.84 5.83 0.83
N ARG A 208 -10.01 5.19 -0.32
CA ARG A 208 -10.53 3.82 -0.43
C ARG A 208 -9.47 2.92 -1.06
N TYR A 209 -8.97 1.97 -0.29
CA TYR A 209 -7.88 1.07 -0.69
C TYR A 209 -8.35 -0.36 -0.91
N ASP A 210 -9.66 -0.60 -0.85
CA ASP A 210 -10.27 -1.93 -0.64
C ASP A 210 -9.94 -2.96 -1.74
N ASN A 211 -9.34 -2.52 -2.85
CA ASN A 211 -8.99 -3.35 -4.00
C ASN A 211 -7.50 -3.36 -4.36
N PHE A 212 -6.64 -2.76 -3.53
CA PHE A 212 -5.21 -2.62 -3.80
C PHE A 212 -4.35 -3.01 -2.59
N ALA A 213 -3.19 -3.59 -2.87
CA ALA A 213 -2.11 -3.61 -1.89
C ALA A 213 -1.37 -2.27 -1.94
N VAL A 214 -1.30 -1.56 -0.82
CA VAL A 214 -0.68 -0.24 -0.74
C VAL A 214 0.63 -0.34 0.04
N PHE A 215 1.75 -0.14 -0.63
CA PHE A 215 3.08 -0.11 -0.04
C PHE A 215 3.56 1.32 0.18
N SER A 216 4.61 1.49 0.99
CA SER A 216 5.33 2.77 1.06
C SER A 216 5.96 3.10 -0.29
N GLY A 217 6.15 4.39 -0.54
CA GLY A 217 6.47 4.99 -1.84
C GLY A 217 7.49 4.28 -2.73
N ASN A 218 7.34 4.50 -4.02
CA ASN A 218 8.30 4.19 -5.07
C ASN A 218 8.85 5.51 -5.67
N ASP A 219 9.74 5.40 -6.66
CA ASP A 219 10.34 6.57 -7.31
C ASP A 219 9.27 7.55 -7.85
N VAL A 220 8.19 7.05 -8.44
CA VAL A 220 7.11 7.87 -9.01
C VAL A 220 6.34 8.63 -7.92
N SER A 221 5.92 7.94 -6.84
CA SER A 221 5.17 8.59 -5.76
C SER A 221 6.04 9.53 -4.93
N GLU A 222 7.33 9.24 -4.78
CA GLU A 222 8.29 10.11 -4.08
C GLU A 222 8.61 11.36 -4.90
N GLN A 223 8.84 11.25 -6.20
CA GLN A 223 9.00 12.43 -7.07
C GLN A 223 7.78 13.35 -7.02
N ALA A 224 6.58 12.77 -7.06
CA ALA A 224 5.35 13.55 -6.94
C ALA A 224 5.19 14.19 -5.55
N ARG A 225 5.58 13.50 -4.48
CA ARG A 225 5.61 14.06 -3.12
C ARG A 225 6.52 15.29 -3.07
N GLU A 226 7.75 15.17 -3.54
CA GLU A 226 8.74 16.25 -3.55
C GLU A 226 8.25 17.47 -4.33
N GLN A 227 7.70 17.26 -5.53
CA GLN A 227 7.17 18.36 -6.33
C GLN A 227 5.96 19.04 -5.70
N ILE A 228 5.10 18.30 -4.99
CA ILE A 228 4.01 18.88 -4.21
C ILE A 228 4.58 19.75 -3.09
N GLU A 229 5.57 19.29 -2.34
CA GLU A 229 6.23 20.10 -1.31
C GLU A 229 6.83 21.38 -1.90
N GLU A 230 7.59 21.27 -3.00
CA GLU A 230 8.15 22.41 -3.72
C GLU A 230 7.08 23.42 -4.18
N TYR A 231 5.92 22.93 -4.63
CA TYR A 231 4.79 23.76 -5.04
C TYR A 231 4.24 24.57 -3.85
N PHE A 232 4.05 23.94 -2.69
CA PHE A 232 3.61 24.65 -1.47
C PHE A 232 4.68 25.58 -0.88
N GLU A 233 5.96 25.31 -1.16
CA GLU A 233 7.08 26.20 -0.85
C GLU A 233 7.28 27.33 -1.88
N ARG A 234 6.45 27.40 -2.93
CA ARG A 234 6.55 28.35 -4.06
C ARG A 234 7.84 28.24 -4.88
N LYS A 235 8.55 27.12 -4.76
CA LYS A 235 9.75 26.81 -5.57
C LYS A 235 9.38 26.23 -6.94
N ARG A 236 8.15 25.75 -7.09
CA ARG A 236 7.63 25.13 -8.30
C ARG A 236 6.29 25.75 -8.73
N LYS A 237 6.12 25.94 -10.05
CA LYS A 237 4.87 26.40 -10.66
C LYS A 237 4.24 25.37 -11.60
N GLU A 238 5.00 24.37 -12.04
CA GLU A 238 4.59 23.33 -12.97
C GLU A 238 5.03 21.95 -12.48
N PHE A 239 4.20 20.93 -12.67
CA PHE A 239 4.50 19.54 -12.29
C PHE A 239 5.08 18.79 -13.48
N ASP A 240 6.20 18.11 -13.25
CA ASP A 240 6.86 17.19 -14.17
C ASP A 240 6.78 15.77 -13.59
N ILE A 241 5.59 15.20 -13.58
CA ILE A 241 5.31 13.86 -13.07
C ILE A 241 4.49 13.09 -14.09
N PRO A 242 4.67 11.75 -14.20
CA PRO A 242 3.89 10.95 -15.13
C PRO A 242 2.48 10.73 -14.59
N PHE A 243 1.45 11.07 -15.37
CA PHE A 243 0.05 10.81 -15.02
C PHE A 243 -0.81 10.63 -16.29
N GLU A 244 -1.99 10.04 -16.14
CA GLU A 244 -3.00 9.99 -17.21
C GLU A 244 -4.37 10.42 -16.69
N VAL A 245 -5.05 11.27 -17.45
CA VAL A 245 -6.44 11.66 -17.17
C VAL A 245 -7.43 10.60 -17.68
N GLN A 246 -8.32 10.19 -16.78
CA GLN A 246 -9.37 9.21 -17.09
C GLN A 246 -10.72 9.92 -17.27
N GLY A 247 -11.54 9.44 -18.19
CA GLY A 247 -12.88 10.00 -18.43
C GLY A 247 -13.39 9.78 -19.84
N THR A 248 -14.61 10.25 -20.07
CA THR A 248 -15.24 10.33 -21.40
C THR A 248 -14.43 11.24 -22.34
N PRO A 249 -14.62 11.14 -23.68
CA PRO A 249 -13.93 12.02 -24.61
C PRO A 249 -14.12 13.52 -24.34
N PHE A 250 -15.27 13.92 -23.80
CA PHE A 250 -15.50 15.31 -23.40
C PHE A 250 -14.74 15.67 -22.12
N GLU A 251 -14.76 14.82 -21.09
CA GLU A 251 -13.99 15.04 -19.85
C GLU A 251 -12.49 15.14 -20.12
N LYS A 252 -11.94 14.28 -21.00
CA LYS A 252 -10.53 14.36 -21.41
C LYS A 252 -10.21 15.72 -22.04
N ARG A 253 -11.02 16.21 -22.98
CA ARG A 253 -10.84 17.57 -23.54
C ARG A 253 -10.93 18.67 -22.49
N VAL A 254 -11.83 18.54 -21.51
CA VAL A 254 -11.92 19.50 -20.40
C VAL A 254 -10.61 19.51 -19.60
N TYR A 255 -10.05 18.34 -19.28
CA TYR A 255 -8.77 18.26 -18.56
C TYR A 255 -7.60 18.78 -19.41
N ASP A 256 -7.52 18.42 -20.69
CA ASP A 256 -6.48 18.89 -21.62
C ASP A 256 -6.49 20.42 -21.77
N THR A 257 -7.67 21.03 -21.79
CA THR A 257 -7.82 22.48 -21.81
C THR A 257 -7.44 23.09 -20.46
N LEU A 258 -7.85 22.48 -19.35
CA LEU A 258 -7.55 22.97 -18.01
C LEU A 258 -6.05 22.92 -17.68
N LEU A 259 -5.32 21.92 -18.17
CA LEU A 259 -3.87 21.81 -18.03
C LEU A 259 -3.11 22.98 -18.68
N LYS A 260 -3.73 23.69 -19.63
CA LYS A 260 -3.15 24.86 -20.30
C LYS A 260 -3.41 26.17 -19.54
N VAL A 261 -4.22 26.16 -18.48
CA VAL A 261 -4.46 27.34 -17.65
C VAL A 261 -3.23 27.57 -16.78
N PRO A 262 -2.47 28.67 -16.95
CA PRO A 262 -1.21 28.86 -16.23
C PRO A 262 -1.37 29.01 -14.72
N TYR A 263 -0.27 28.82 -13.99
CA TYR A 263 -0.17 29.17 -12.57
C TYR A 263 -0.54 30.64 -12.34
N GLY A 264 -1.39 30.91 -11.34
CA GLY A 264 -1.86 32.25 -11.00
C GLY A 264 -2.99 32.77 -11.89
N CYS A 265 -3.43 31.98 -12.88
CA CYS A 265 -4.56 32.30 -13.74
C CYS A 265 -5.80 31.49 -13.36
N THR A 266 -6.98 32.05 -13.65
CA THR A 266 -8.26 31.37 -13.44
C THR A 266 -9.07 31.32 -14.73
N ILE A 267 -10.01 30.38 -14.81
CA ILE A 267 -10.96 30.25 -15.91
C ILE A 267 -12.35 29.99 -15.34
N THR A 268 -13.39 30.52 -15.97
CA THR A 268 -14.76 30.22 -15.56
C THR A 268 -15.22 28.86 -16.08
N TYR A 269 -16.20 28.25 -15.42
CA TYR A 269 -16.83 27.02 -15.92
C TYR A 269 -17.39 27.16 -17.36
N GLY A 270 -17.86 28.35 -17.74
CA GLY A 270 -18.39 28.63 -19.08
C GLY A 270 -17.29 28.70 -20.14
N GLU A 271 -16.24 29.47 -19.85
CA GLU A 271 -15.06 29.59 -20.74
C GLU A 271 -14.37 28.23 -20.93
N LEU A 272 -14.23 27.45 -19.86
CA LEU A 272 -13.65 26.10 -19.96
C LEU A 272 -14.53 25.17 -20.80
N ALA A 273 -15.86 25.29 -20.71
CA ALA A 273 -16.78 24.49 -21.52
C ALA A 273 -16.69 24.88 -23.01
N GLU A 274 -16.62 26.17 -23.31
CA GLU A 274 -16.43 26.70 -24.66
C GLU A 274 -15.10 26.23 -25.26
N ALA A 275 -14.00 26.41 -24.53
CA ALA A 275 -12.67 25.97 -24.94
C ALA A 275 -12.54 24.44 -25.08
N ALA A 276 -13.35 23.65 -24.37
CA ALA A 276 -13.46 22.20 -24.53
C ALA A 276 -14.39 21.76 -25.70
N GLY A 277 -14.95 22.73 -26.44
CA GLY A 277 -15.75 22.51 -27.65
C GLY A 277 -17.25 22.44 -27.41
N ASN A 278 -17.77 22.85 -26.25
CA ASN A 278 -19.21 22.93 -26.00
C ASN A 278 -19.57 24.02 -24.98
N ARG A 279 -19.90 25.23 -25.47
CA ARG A 279 -20.24 26.39 -24.60
C ARG A 279 -21.40 26.13 -23.62
N ASN A 280 -22.30 25.20 -23.94
CA ASN A 280 -23.49 24.92 -23.12
C ASN A 280 -23.22 23.83 -22.05
N ALA A 281 -21.99 23.33 -21.94
CA ALA A 281 -21.63 22.18 -21.10
C ALA A 281 -21.01 22.54 -19.73
N ALA A 282 -21.21 23.75 -19.21
CA ALA A 282 -20.67 24.18 -17.91
C ALA A 282 -21.01 23.22 -16.75
N ARG A 283 -22.23 22.65 -16.75
CA ARG A 283 -22.63 21.64 -15.75
C ARG A 283 -21.83 20.34 -15.88
N ALA A 284 -21.53 19.91 -17.11
CA ALA A 284 -20.74 18.71 -17.38
C ALA A 284 -19.26 18.93 -16.98
N VAL A 285 -18.71 20.13 -17.21
CA VAL A 285 -17.41 20.54 -16.68
C VAL A 285 -17.39 20.42 -15.15
N GLY A 286 -18.41 20.92 -14.46
CA GLY A 286 -18.53 20.76 -13.01
C GLY A 286 -18.54 19.30 -12.53
N GLN A 287 -19.16 18.38 -13.30
CA GLN A 287 -19.09 16.95 -13.00
C GLN A 287 -17.68 16.38 -13.25
N ALA A 288 -16.99 16.81 -14.31
CA ALA A 288 -15.60 16.44 -14.56
C ALA A 288 -14.68 16.87 -13.41
N MET A 289 -14.85 18.11 -12.90
CA MET A 289 -14.06 18.62 -11.77
C MET A 289 -14.26 17.79 -10.49
N ARG A 290 -15.48 17.32 -10.23
CA ARG A 290 -15.77 16.42 -9.09
C ARG A 290 -15.11 15.05 -9.20
N LYS A 291 -14.82 14.58 -10.42
CA LYS A 291 -14.18 13.30 -10.70
C LYS A 291 -12.65 13.42 -10.81
N ASN A 292 -12.09 14.62 -10.69
CA ASN A 292 -10.65 14.82 -10.80
C ASN A 292 -9.93 14.05 -9.68
N ARG A 293 -9.16 13.04 -10.07
CA ARG A 293 -8.33 12.22 -9.16
C ARG A 293 -6.96 12.83 -8.91
N LEU A 294 -6.58 13.84 -9.69
CA LEU A 294 -5.26 14.44 -9.70
C LEU A 294 -5.36 15.95 -9.40
N PRO A 295 -5.97 16.38 -8.29
CA PRO A 295 -5.94 17.79 -7.91
C PRO A 295 -4.50 18.31 -7.81
N LEU A 296 -4.32 19.63 -7.92
CA LEU A 296 -3.03 20.32 -8.11
C LEU A 296 -2.44 20.14 -9.52
N VAL A 297 -2.23 18.89 -9.94
CA VAL A 297 -1.62 18.56 -11.24
C VAL A 297 -2.60 18.84 -12.37
N VAL A 298 -3.83 18.35 -12.25
CA VAL A 298 -4.99 18.83 -13.00
C VAL A 298 -5.61 19.95 -12.14
N PRO A 299 -5.40 21.23 -12.49
CA PRO A 299 -5.58 22.35 -11.56
C PRO A 299 -7.06 22.77 -11.45
N CYS A 300 -7.93 21.88 -10.97
CA CYS A 300 -9.37 22.14 -10.85
C CYS A 300 -9.71 23.30 -9.90
N HIS A 301 -8.78 23.71 -9.03
CA HIS A 301 -8.93 24.89 -8.16
C HIS A 301 -8.88 26.21 -8.95
N ARG A 302 -8.34 26.22 -10.17
CA ARG A 302 -8.33 27.39 -11.07
C ARG A 302 -9.70 27.63 -11.75
N VAL A 303 -10.66 26.71 -11.59
CA VAL A 303 -12.01 26.84 -12.19
C VAL A 303 -12.98 27.51 -11.24
N ILE A 304 -13.48 28.69 -11.63
CA ILE A 304 -14.32 29.56 -10.79
C ILE A 304 -15.70 29.83 -11.41
N GLY A 305 -16.66 30.27 -10.59
CA GLY A 305 -17.96 30.71 -11.08
C GLY A 305 -17.86 32.03 -11.86
N SER A 306 -18.85 32.32 -12.71
CA SER A 306 -18.91 33.54 -13.53
C SER A 306 -18.90 34.85 -12.73
N ALA A 307 -19.29 34.81 -11.45
CA ALA A 307 -19.21 35.95 -10.53
C ALA A 307 -17.83 36.13 -9.87
N GLY A 308 -16.80 35.43 -10.35
CA GLY A 308 -15.45 35.47 -9.77
C GLY A 308 -15.33 34.74 -8.42
N LYS A 309 -16.32 33.92 -8.05
CA LYS A 309 -16.42 33.31 -6.71
C LYS A 309 -16.28 31.79 -6.76
N ASN A 310 -15.73 31.23 -5.68
CA ASN A 310 -15.77 29.81 -5.37
C ASN A 310 -17.23 29.37 -5.15
N ILE A 311 -17.70 28.44 -5.97
CA ILE A 311 -19.07 27.87 -5.89
C ILE A 311 -19.07 26.44 -5.32
N GLY A 312 -17.90 25.90 -4.97
CA GLY A 312 -17.66 24.58 -4.41
C GLY A 312 -16.40 23.91 -4.97
N PHE A 313 -15.68 23.18 -4.12
CA PHE A 313 -14.45 22.47 -4.47
C PHE A 313 -14.46 21.05 -3.87
N MET A 314 -14.01 20.06 -4.65
CA MET A 314 -14.06 18.63 -4.28
C MET A 314 -15.48 18.15 -3.86
N GLY A 315 -16.52 18.75 -4.43
CA GLY A 315 -17.91 18.41 -4.13
C GLY A 315 -18.46 19.04 -2.84
N VAL A 316 -17.69 19.86 -2.14
CA VAL A 316 -18.08 20.57 -0.91
C VAL A 316 -18.25 22.06 -1.20
N ARG A 317 -19.43 22.62 -0.89
CA ARG A 317 -19.68 24.08 -0.98
C ARG A 317 -18.90 24.81 0.12
N GLY A 318 -18.27 25.94 -0.23
CA GLY A 318 -17.52 26.75 0.72
C GLY A 318 -16.22 26.10 1.24
N ASN A 319 -15.72 25.09 0.53
CA ASN A 319 -14.46 24.44 0.88
C ASN A 319 -13.31 25.47 0.79
N PRO A 320 -12.58 25.74 1.90
CA PRO A 320 -11.55 26.76 1.94
C PRO A 320 -10.31 26.41 1.11
N VAL A 321 -10.12 25.13 0.78
CA VAL A 321 -8.92 24.63 0.07
C VAL A 321 -8.72 25.34 -1.27
N GLN A 322 -9.78 25.58 -2.04
CA GLN A 322 -9.65 26.28 -3.32
C GLN A 322 -9.12 27.71 -3.13
N ASN A 323 -9.60 28.44 -2.13
CA ASN A 323 -9.16 29.81 -1.90
C ASN A 323 -7.70 29.85 -1.44
N ILE A 324 -7.30 28.94 -0.53
CA ILE A 324 -5.91 28.83 -0.07
C ILE A 324 -4.97 28.52 -1.25
N LEU A 325 -5.38 27.64 -2.16
CA LEU A 325 -4.59 27.33 -3.36
C LEU A 325 -4.51 28.52 -4.32
N LEU A 326 -5.59 29.26 -4.53
CA LEU A 326 -5.58 30.47 -5.35
C LEU A 326 -4.70 31.58 -4.75
N GLU A 327 -4.74 31.76 -3.42
CA GLU A 327 -3.87 32.71 -2.70
C GLU A 327 -2.39 32.31 -2.78
N LEU A 328 -2.09 31.02 -2.65
CA LEU A 328 -0.75 30.47 -2.84
C LEU A 328 -0.21 30.80 -4.24
N GLU A 329 -1.07 30.71 -5.27
CA GLU A 329 -0.71 31.01 -6.65
C GLU A 329 -0.65 32.51 -7.00
N SER A 330 -1.27 33.37 -6.19
CA SER A 330 -1.35 34.82 -6.45
C SER A 330 -0.15 35.62 -5.90
N SER A 331 0.72 34.98 -5.13
CA SER A 331 1.86 35.62 -4.43
C SER A 331 3.18 35.48 -5.18
#